data_AF-A0A6A4UD80-F1
#
_entry.id   AF-A0A6A4UD80-F1
#
_cell.length_a   1.000
_cell.length_b   1.000
_cell.length_c   1.000
_cell.angle_alpha   90.00
_cell.angle_beta   90.00
_cell.angle_gamma   90.00
#
_symmetry.space_group_name_H-M   'P 1'
#
loop_
_entity.id
_entity.type
_entity.pdbx_description
1 polymer ?
#
loop_
_entity_poly.entity_id
_entity_poly.type
_entity_poly.pdbx_seq_one_letter_code
_entity_poly.pdbx_strand_id
1 'polypeptide(L)' 'MEEAELTYSVTTPTLFIADHTGVPDSFRGTGAGLAMVQALVAAARKDGFKVMALCPFVRAQAQKHPDWSDVFV' A
#
# COMPACT_ATOMS: atom_id res chain seq x y z
N MET A 1 18.48 9.53 -9.58
CA MET A 1 17.48 10.02 -8.61
C MET A 1 17.03 8.82 -7.84
N GLU A 2 17.01 8.90 -6.51
CA GLU A 2 16.44 7.83 -5.69
C GLU A 2 14.92 8.04 -5.64
N GLU A 3 14.15 6.96 -5.76
CA GLU A 3 12.68 7.00 -5.83
C GLU A 3 12.11 6.05 -4.79
N ALA A 4 11.00 6.47 -4.15
CA ALA A 4 10.21 5.58 -3.32
C ALA A 4 9.13 4.92 -4.18
N GLU A 5 8.95 3.61 -4.01
CA GLU A 5 8.05 2.81 -4.82
C GLU A 5 7.17 1.88 -3.98
N LEU A 6 5.98 1.61 -4.49
CA LEU A 6 5.08 0.57 -4.02
C LEU A 6 4.62 -0.21 -5.25
N THR A 7 4.92 -1.50 -5.29
CA THR A 7 4.50 -2.38 -6.38
C THR A 7 3.34 -3.25 -5.96
N TYR A 8 2.51 -3.57 -6.94
CA TYR A 8 1.41 -4.51 -6.76
C TYR A 8 1.21 -5.37 -7.99
N SER A 9 0.65 -6.56 -7.76
CA SER A 9 0.22 -7.48 -8.79
C SER A 9 -1.32 -7.54 -8.83
N VAL A 10 -1.91 -7.53 -10.01
CA VAL A 10 -3.37 -7.67 -10.18
C VAL A 10 -3.70 -9.15 -10.35
N THR A 11 -4.41 -9.74 -9.39
CA THR A 11 -4.83 -11.15 -9.49
C THR A 11 -6.19 -11.31 -10.13
N THR A 12 -7.10 -10.37 -9.84
CA THR A 12 -8.42 -10.29 -10.46
C THR A 12 -8.77 -8.81 -10.65
N PRO A 13 -9.82 -8.48 -11.43
CA PRO A 13 -10.27 -7.09 -11.59
C PRO A 13 -10.61 -6.39 -10.25
N THR A 14 -10.85 -7.15 -9.18
CA THR A 14 -11.24 -6.63 -7.87
C THR A 14 -10.27 -6.99 -6.74
N LEU A 15 -9.14 -7.64 -7.05
CA LEU A 15 -8.15 -8.04 -6.04
C LEU A 15 -6.73 -7.74 -6.51
N PHE A 16 -6.04 -6.93 -5.71
CA PHE A 16 -4.67 -6.47 -5.93
C PHE A 16 -3.81 -6.99 -4.78
N ILE A 17 -2.56 -7.34 -5.07
CA ILE A 17 -1.60 -7.80 -4.07
C ILE A 17 -0.51 -6.76 -3.96
N ALA A 18 -0.38 -6.07 -2.82
CA ALA A 18 0.74 -5.20 -2.55
C ALA A 18 1.94 -6.04 -2.09
N ASP A 19 2.92 -6.23 -2.98
CA ASP A 19 4.01 -7.19 -2.80
C ASP A 19 5.33 -6.56 -2.33
N HIS A 20 5.61 -5.31 -2.70
CA HIS A 20 6.83 -4.61 -2.28
C HIS A 20 6.60 -3.13 -1.96
N THR A 21 7.42 -2.60 -1.06
CA THR A 21 7.53 -1.17 -0.80
C THR A 21 8.99 -0.84 -0.57
N GLY A 22 9.56 -0.02 -1.45
CA GLY A 22 10.92 0.47 -1.39
C GLY A 22 10.91 1.95 -1.01
N VAL A 23 11.61 2.32 0.06
CA VAL A 23 11.79 3.73 0.44
C VAL A 23 13.28 3.96 0.66
N PRO A 24 13.94 4.77 -0.19
CA PRO A 24 15.35 5.09 -0.01
C PRO A 24 15.60 5.79 1.32
N ASP A 25 16.81 5.65 1.85
CA ASP A 25 17.19 6.25 3.13
C ASP A 25 17.09 7.78 3.11
N SER A 26 17.28 8.41 1.95
CA SER A 26 17.07 9.85 1.74
C SER A 26 15.64 10.31 2.03
N PHE A 27 14.66 9.40 1.97
CA PHE A 27 13.25 9.66 2.32
C PHE A 27 12.90 9.20 3.74
N ARG A 28 13.86 8.70 4.54
CA ARG A 28 13.59 8.29 5.93
C ARG A 28 13.05 9.48 6.74
N GLY A 29 11.96 9.26 7.47
CA GLY A 29 11.33 10.29 8.30
C GLY A 29 10.41 11.28 7.56
N THR A 30 10.32 11.19 6.23
CA THR A 30 9.42 12.08 5.44
C THR A 30 7.98 11.57 5.38
N GLY A 31 7.76 10.28 5.66
CA GLY A 31 6.45 9.64 5.54
C GLY A 31 6.12 9.13 4.13
N ALA A 32 7.07 9.17 3.18
CA ALA A 32 6.86 8.73 1.80
C ALA A 32 6.21 7.34 1.68
N GLY A 33 6.69 6.35 2.45
CA GLY A 33 6.10 5.00 2.46
C GLY A 33 4.62 4.99 2.87
N LEU A 34 4.26 5.75 3.90
CA LEU A 34 2.87 5.84 4.36
C LEU A 34 1.99 6.54 3.32
N ALA A 35 2.49 7.61 2.69
CA ALA A 35 1.76 8.33 1.65
C ALA A 35 1.43 7.42 0.46
N MET A 36 2.34 6.53 0.05
CA MET A 36 2.07 5.55 -1.01
C MET A 36 0.98 4.55 -0.62
N VAL A 37 0.99 4.05 0.62
CA VAL A 37 -0.06 3.12 1.09
C VAL A 37 -1.41 3.84 1.19
N GLN A 38 -1.45 5.08 1.64
CA GLN A 38 -2.68 5.89 1.67
C GLN A 38 -3.24 6.11 0.27
N ALA A 39 -2.38 6.40 -0.72
CA ALA A 39 -2.79 6.53 -2.11
C ALA A 39 -3.37 5.22 -2.65
N LEU A 40 -2.76 4.07 -2.33
CA LEU A 40 -3.27 2.75 -2.69
C LEU A 40 -4.67 2.50 -2.09
N VAL A 41 -4.87 2.83 -0.82
CA VAL A 41 -6.16 2.70 -0.13
C VAL A 41 -7.23 3.61 -0.76
N ALA A 42 -6.87 4.85 -1.10
CA ALA A 42 -7.78 5.78 -1.75
C ALA A 42 -8.19 5.28 -3.15
N ALA A 43 -7.24 4.76 -3.94
CA ALA A 43 -7.51 4.15 -5.23
C ALA A 43 -8.44 2.92 -5.09
N ALA A 44 -8.16 2.05 -4.12
CA ALA A 44 -8.97 0.87 -3.85
C ALA A 44 -10.44 1.22 -3.55
N ARG A 45 -10.67 2.24 -2.72
CA ARG A 45 -12.01 2.74 -2.42
C ARG A 45 -12.70 3.37 -3.62
N LYS A 46 -11.97 4.14 -4.41
CA LYS A 46 -12.50 4.83 -5.59
C LYS A 46 -12.91 3.84 -6.68
N ASP A 47 -12.06 2.86 -6.95
CA ASP A 47 -12.19 1.96 -8.09
C ASP A 47 -12.85 0.62 -7.70
N GLY A 48 -13.08 0.39 -6.41
CA GLY A 48 -13.86 -0.75 -5.90
C GLY A 48 -13.09 -2.07 -5.82
N PHE A 49 -11.77 -2.04 -5.67
CA PHE A 49 -10.95 -3.24 -5.47
C PHE A 49 -10.49 -3.42 -4.03
N LYS A 50 -10.06 -4.63 -3.68
CA LYS A 50 -9.45 -4.98 -2.39
C LYS A 50 -7.95 -5.20 -2.53
N VAL A 51 -7.23 -5.07 -1.42
CA VAL A 51 -5.78 -5.22 -1.37
C VAL A 51 -5.38 -6.33 -0.39
N MET A 52 -4.64 -7.31 -0.87
CA MET A 52 -3.91 -8.26 -0.02
C MET A 52 -2.50 -7.73 0.23
N ALA A 53 -2.12 -7.60 1.50
CA ALA A 53 -0.83 -7.02 1.90
C ALA A 53 0.23 -8.11 2.15
N LEU A 54 0.97 -8.50 1.10
CA LEU A 54 2.12 -9.41 1.26
C LEU A 54 3.36 -8.67 1.74
N CYS A 55 3.55 -7.43 1.33
CA CYS A 55 4.62 -6.59 1.84
C CYS A 55 4.45 -6.38 3.37
N PRO A 56 5.46 -6.68 4.20
CA PRO A 56 5.36 -6.53 5.65
C PRO A 56 5.12 -5.08 6.08
N PHE A 57 5.65 -4.11 5.32
CA PHE A 57 5.41 -2.70 5.59
C PHE A 57 3.93 -2.34 5.39
N VAL A 58 3.35 -2.71 4.24
CA VAL A 58 1.93 -2.45 3.94
C VAL A 58 1.03 -3.13 4.98
N ARG A 59 1.33 -4.39 5.33
CA ARG A 59 0.59 -5.13 6.36
C ARG A 59 0.65 -4.44 7.72
N ALA A 60 1.82 -3.92 8.11
CA ALA A 60 1.97 -3.17 9.35
C ALA A 60 1.17 -1.85 9.34
N GLN A 61 1.08 -1.16 8.20
CA GLN A 61 0.23 0.03 8.08
C GLN A 61 -1.26 -0.34 8.16
N ALA A 62 -1.71 -1.37 7.44
CA ALA A 62 -3.10 -1.85 7.52
C ALA A 62 -3.52 -2.20 8.96
N GLN A 63 -2.63 -2.79 9.76
CA GLN A 63 -2.91 -3.10 11.17
C GLN A 63 -2.98 -1.86 12.07
N LYS A 64 -2.23 -0.80 11.76
CA LYS A 64 -2.25 0.47 12.50
C LYS A 64 -3.46 1.35 12.15
N HIS A 65 -4.14 1.04 11.05
CA HIS A 65 -5.28 1.78 10.52
C HIS A 65 -6.51 0.86 10.42
N PRO A 66 -7.20 0.59 11.55
CA PRO A 66 -8.40 -0.25 11.56
C PRO A 66 -9.50 0.29 10.64
N ASP A 67 -9.50 1.59 10.37
CA ASP A 67 -10.39 2.26 9.42
C ASP A 67 -10.18 1.83 7.96
N TRP A 68 -9.10 1.12 7.64
CA TRP A 68 -8.82 0.56 6.30
C TRP A 68 -9.29 -0.89 6.14
N SER A 69 -10.01 -1.44 7.12
CA SER A 69 -10.55 -2.81 7.05
C SER A 69 -11.50 -3.04 5.88
N ASP A 70 -12.06 -1.98 5.30
CA ASP A 70 -12.85 -2.04 4.09
C ASP A 70 -12.01 -2.31 2.85
N VAL A 71 -10.71 -2.02 2.85
CA VAL A 71 -9.83 -2.20 1.69
C VAL A 71 -9.01 -3.47 1.78
N PHE A 72 -8.50 -3.82 2.97
CA PHE A 72 -7.58 -4.94 3.13
C PHE A 72 -8.30 -6.28 3.37
N VAL A 73 -7.77 -7.34 2.75
CA VAL A 73 -8.22 -8.74 2.91
C VAL A 73 -7.09 -9.69 3.29
#